data_AF-A0A952XK34-F1
#
_entry.id   AF-A0A952XK34-F1
#
_cell.length_a   1.000
_cell.length_b   1.000
_cell.length_c   1.000
_cell.angle_alpha   90.00
_cell.angle_beta   90.00
_cell.angle_gamma   90.00
#
_symmetry.space_group_name_H-M   'P 1'
#
loop_
_entity.id
_entity.type
_entity.pdbx_description
1 polymer ?
#
loop_
_entity_poly.entity_id
_entity_poly.type
_entity_poly.pdbx_seq_one_letter_code
_entity_poly.pdbx_strand_id
1 'polypeptide(L)'
;MQEIAQASAIVLAGVSLGWIALFSFVLSPVAYRTFDGGRAERLVKQVMNSGHGLLGLIALASAVAALVSGAIAGASVAALAGVFAFMCRFALAPREDKPIKGKRVLKTARIVASGLTAFLMPMLIAAIVLTLLGI
;
A
#
# COMPACT_ATOMS: atom_id res chain seq x y z
N MET A 1 -20.42 -19.44 -7.80
CA MET A 1 -19.38 -18.56 -8.42
C MET A 1 -19.29 -17.21 -7.71
N GLN A 2 -20.42 -16.54 -7.46
CA GLN A 2 -20.45 -15.22 -6.80
C GLN A 2 -19.82 -15.21 -5.40
N GLU A 3 -20.13 -16.18 -4.54
CA GLU A 3 -19.56 -16.29 -3.19
C GLU A 3 -18.05 -16.51 -3.17
N ILE A 4 -17.53 -17.33 -4.10
CA ILE A 4 -16.09 -17.59 -4.24
C ILE A 4 -15.37 -16.30 -4.69
N ALA A 5 -15.97 -15.54 -5.61
CA ALA A 5 -15.43 -14.26 -6.06
C ALA A 5 -15.41 -13.22 -4.92
N GLN A 6 -16.49 -13.15 -4.13
CA GLN A 6 -16.59 -12.26 -2.97
C GLN A 6 -15.56 -12.63 -1.90
N ALA A 7 -15.43 -13.92 -1.56
CA ALA A 7 -14.42 -14.40 -0.62
C ALA A 7 -13.00 -14.10 -1.11
N SER A 8 -12.72 -14.31 -2.39
CA SER A 8 -11.43 -14.01 -3.00
C SER A 8 -11.11 -12.51 -2.92
N ALA A 9 -12.08 -11.64 -3.19
CA ALA A 9 -11.92 -10.20 -3.04
C ALA A 9 -11.55 -9.80 -1.61
N ILE A 10 -12.27 -10.34 -0.62
CA ILE A 10 -12.02 -10.07 0.80
C ILE A 10 -10.62 -10.53 1.22
N VAL A 11 -10.21 -11.74 0.81
CA VAL A 11 -8.89 -12.28 1.13
C VAL A 11 -7.79 -11.41 0.50
N LEU A 12 -7.92 -11.04 -0.77
CA LEU A 12 -6.92 -10.22 -1.47
C LEU A 12 -6.82 -8.80 -0.88
N ALA A 13 -7.95 -8.18 -0.54
CA ALA A 13 -7.96 -6.92 0.20
C ALA A 13 -7.34 -7.07 1.59
N GLY A 14 -7.61 -8.16 2.30
CA GLY A 14 -7.02 -8.48 3.60
C GLY A 14 -5.50 -8.67 3.54
N VAL A 15 -4.98 -9.36 2.53
CA VAL A 15 -3.53 -9.47 2.27
C VAL A 15 -2.91 -8.09 2.01
N SER A 16 -3.61 -7.24 1.24
CA SER A 16 -3.18 -5.87 0.97
C SER A 16 -3.11 -5.04 2.25
N LEU A 17 -4.10 -5.17 3.14
CA LEU A 17 -4.10 -4.56 4.47
C LEU A 17 -2.93 -5.03 5.33
N GLY A 18 -2.67 -6.34 5.35
CA GLY A 18 -1.54 -6.93 6.08
C GLY A 18 -0.20 -6.37 5.62
N TRP A 19 0.00 -6.24 4.30
CA TRP A 19 1.20 -5.62 3.74
C TRP A 19 1.33 -4.15 4.18
N ILE A 20 0.26 -3.35 4.10
CA ILE A 20 0.29 -1.94 4.50
C ILE A 20 0.59 -1.81 6.00
N ALA A 21 -0.01 -2.65 6.85
CA ALA A 21 0.24 -2.63 8.29
C ALA A 21 1.70 -2.95 8.61
N LEU A 22 2.26 -4.00 7.99
CA LEU A 22 3.67 -4.37 8.16
C LEU A 22 4.60 -3.25 7.68
N PHE A 23 4.34 -2.65 6.53
CA PHE A 23 5.17 -1.58 5.99
C PHE A 23 5.12 -0.31 6.86
N SER A 24 3.90 0.16 7.15
CA SER A 24 3.68 1.48 7.77
C SER A 24 3.90 1.50 9.28
N PHE A 25 3.59 0.40 9.99
CA PHE A 25 3.67 0.36 11.45
C PHE A 25 4.80 -0.49 12.00
N VAL A 26 5.38 -1.39 11.21
CA VAL A 26 6.48 -2.26 11.66
C VAL A 26 7.78 -1.85 10.98
N LEU A 27 7.89 -2.08 9.67
CA LEU A 27 9.14 -1.90 8.93
C LEU A 27 9.65 -0.46 8.99
N SER A 28 8.82 0.52 8.61
CA SER A 28 9.26 1.92 8.57
C SER A 28 9.66 2.43 9.98
N PRO A 29 8.84 2.26 11.03
CA PRO A 29 9.23 2.67 12.38
C PRO A 29 10.48 1.96 12.90
N VAL A 30 10.60 0.64 12.70
CA VAL A 30 11.77 -0.14 13.16
C VAL A 30 13.03 0.30 12.40
N ALA A 31 12.94 0.51 11.09
CA ALA A 31 14.06 0.98 10.29
C ALA A 31 14.58 2.34 10.78
N TYR A 32 13.69 3.28 11.10
CA TYR A 32 14.07 4.60 11.60
C TYR A 32 14.51 4.62 13.08
N ARG A 33 14.16 3.61 13.88
CA ARG A 33 14.67 3.43 15.24
C ARG A 33 16.04 2.76 15.27
N THR A 34 16.32 1.88 14.31
CA THR A 34 17.51 1.01 14.33
C THR A 34 18.65 1.54 13.48
N PHE A 35 18.36 2.16 12.33
CA PHE A 35 19.36 2.66 11.41
C PHE A 35 19.50 4.18 11.44
N ASP A 36 20.68 4.67 11.06
CA ASP A 36 20.88 6.08 10.73
C ASP A 36 19.83 6.55 9.70
N GLY A 37 19.33 7.78 9.84
CA GLY A 37 18.23 8.30 9.03
C GLY A 37 18.35 8.09 7.51
N GLY A 38 19.54 8.28 6.93
CA GLY A 38 19.77 8.08 5.49
C GLY A 38 19.94 6.60 5.07
N ARG A 39 20.26 5.69 6.00
CA ARG A 39 20.24 4.23 5.75
C ARG A 39 18.80 3.71 5.85
N ALA A 40 18.06 4.14 6.88
CA ALA A 40 16.64 3.83 7.04
C ALA A 40 15.81 4.25 5.82
N GLU A 41 16.01 5.49 5.34
CA GLU A 41 15.29 6.00 4.16
C GLU A 41 15.56 5.17 2.89
N ARG A 42 16.81 4.76 2.67
CA ARG A 42 17.15 3.89 1.52
C ARG A 42 16.48 2.53 1.61
N LEU A 43 16.48 1.91 2.79
CA LEU A 43 15.81 0.64 3.02
C LEU A 43 14.30 0.75 2.75
N VAL A 44 13.64 1.75 3.32
CA VAL A 44 12.19 1.97 3.15
C VAL A 44 11.86 2.22 1.67
N LYS A 45 12.64 3.05 0.96
CA LYS A 45 12.45 3.29 -0.47
C LYS A 45 12.66 2.03 -1.31
N GLN A 46 13.65 1.21 -0.99
CA GLN A 46 13.91 -0.04 -1.70
C GLN A 46 12.76 -1.03 -1.50
N VAL A 47 12.30 -1.21 -0.27
CA VAL A 47 11.16 -2.09 0.02
C VAL A 47 9.89 -1.59 -0.65
N MET A 48 9.64 -0.27 -0.65
CA MET A 48 8.50 0.31 -1.33
C MET A 48 8.58 0.13 -2.85
N ASN A 49 9.77 0.31 -3.45
CA ASN A 49 9.98 0.09 -4.87
C ASN A 49 9.77 -1.36 -5.31
N SER A 50 10.12 -2.32 -4.45
CA SER A 50 9.90 -3.74 -4.70
C SER A 50 8.46 -4.19 -4.39
N GLY A 51 7.86 -3.67 -3.33
CA GLY A 51 6.62 -4.21 -2.76
C GLY A 51 5.35 -3.48 -3.15
N HIS A 52 5.35 -2.15 -3.34
CA HIS A 52 4.12 -1.42 -3.62
C HIS A 52 3.55 -1.69 -5.02
N GLY A 53 4.39 -2.13 -5.97
CA GLY A 53 3.91 -2.64 -7.25
C GLY A 53 3.10 -3.92 -7.08
N LEU A 54 3.56 -4.84 -6.23
CA LEU A 54 2.84 -6.09 -5.93
C LEU A 54 1.56 -5.80 -5.13
N LEU A 55 1.62 -4.89 -4.15
CA LEU A 55 0.45 -4.40 -3.43
C LEU A 55 -0.62 -3.88 -4.39
N GLY A 56 -0.22 -3.04 -5.34
CA GLY A 56 -1.13 -2.50 -6.36
C GLY A 56 -1.80 -3.59 -7.19
N LEU A 57 -1.04 -4.63 -7.59
CA LEU A 57 -1.60 -5.77 -8.31
C LEU A 57 -2.58 -6.58 -7.48
N ILE A 58 -2.28 -6.85 -6.21
CA ILE A 58 -3.18 -7.61 -5.32
C ILE A 58 -4.48 -6.83 -5.08
N ALA A 59 -4.39 -5.51 -4.86
CA ALA A 59 -5.56 -4.67 -4.70
C ALA A 59 -6.41 -4.55 -5.99
N LEU A 60 -5.78 -4.50 -7.18
CA LEU A 60 -6.50 -4.58 -8.44
C LEU A 60 -7.15 -5.95 -8.68
N ALA A 61 -6.46 -7.04 -8.33
CA ALA A 61 -7.04 -8.38 -8.39
C ALA A 61 -8.25 -8.51 -7.44
N SER A 62 -8.17 -7.90 -6.26
CA SER A 62 -9.30 -7.75 -5.34
C SER A 62 -10.46 -7.00 -5.98
N ALA A 63 -10.18 -5.92 -6.72
CA ALA A 63 -11.20 -5.14 -7.41
C ALA A 63 -11.91 -5.96 -8.49
N VAL A 64 -11.14 -6.72 -9.29
CA VAL A 64 -11.70 -7.62 -10.31
C VAL A 64 -12.57 -8.69 -9.65
N ALA A 65 -12.11 -9.30 -8.56
CA ALA A 65 -12.87 -10.29 -7.83
C ALA A 65 -14.18 -9.72 -7.25
N ALA A 66 -14.15 -8.49 -6.70
CA ALA A 66 -15.33 -7.80 -6.21
C ALA A 66 -16.32 -7.44 -7.35
N LEU A 67 -15.80 -7.09 -8.53
CA LEU A 67 -16.63 -6.81 -9.70
C LEU A 67 -17.34 -8.08 -10.18
N VAL A 68 -16.63 -9.20 -10.23
CA VAL A 68 -17.19 -10.52 -10.59
C VAL A 68 -18.23 -10.98 -9.56
N SER A 69 -18.11 -10.57 -8.28
CA SER A 69 -19.14 -10.83 -7.27
C SER A 69 -20.35 -9.88 -7.34
N GLY A 70 -20.34 -8.88 -8.22
CA GLY A 70 -21.41 -7.90 -8.37
C GLY A 70 -21.32 -6.68 -7.44
N ALA A 71 -20.28 -6.57 -6.62
CA ALA A 71 -20.07 -5.48 -5.68
C ALA A 71 -19.29 -4.33 -6.34
N ILE A 72 -20.00 -3.48 -7.08
CA ILE A 72 -19.43 -2.42 -7.93
C ILE A 72 -18.74 -1.34 -7.08
N ALA A 73 -19.32 -0.95 -5.96
CA ALA A 73 -18.75 0.02 -5.03
C ALA A 73 -17.50 -0.56 -4.36
N GLY A 74 -17.56 -1.80 -3.87
CA GLY A 74 -16.38 -2.52 -3.35
C GLY A 74 -15.25 -2.62 -4.38
N ALA A 75 -15.58 -2.97 -5.63
CA ALA A 75 -14.63 -3.02 -6.74
C ALA A 75 -14.00 -1.66 -7.04
N SER A 76 -14.82 -0.60 -7.07
CA SER A 76 -14.36 0.76 -7.38
C SER A 76 -13.38 1.27 -6.31
N VAL A 77 -13.69 1.07 -5.03
CA VAL A 77 -12.83 1.49 -3.92
C VAL A 77 -11.52 0.68 -3.90
N ALA A 78 -11.59 -0.65 -4.12
CA ALA A 78 -10.40 -1.49 -4.24
C ALA A 78 -9.53 -1.10 -5.44
N ALA A 79 -10.14 -0.73 -6.57
CA ALA A 79 -9.42 -0.29 -7.76
C ALA A 79 -8.66 1.02 -7.51
N LEU A 80 -9.33 2.00 -6.88
CA LEU A 80 -8.68 3.26 -6.47
C LEU A 80 -7.53 3.01 -5.50
N ALA A 81 -7.71 2.11 -4.52
CA ALA A 81 -6.65 1.74 -3.59
C ALA A 81 -5.45 1.11 -4.32
N GLY A 82 -5.71 0.22 -5.30
CA GLY A 82 -4.66 -0.41 -6.10
C GLY A 82 -3.89 0.58 -6.98
N VAL A 83 -4.58 1.48 -7.67
CA VAL A 83 -3.94 2.54 -8.46
C VAL A 83 -3.11 3.45 -7.57
N PHE A 84 -3.64 3.85 -6.42
CA PHE A 84 -2.94 4.74 -5.50
C PHE A 84 -1.73 4.06 -4.84
N ALA A 85 -1.78 2.74 -4.61
CA ALA A 85 -0.61 1.95 -4.21
C ALA A 85 0.51 1.98 -5.26
N PHE A 86 0.18 1.89 -6.55
CA PHE A 86 1.16 2.10 -7.62
C PHE A 86 1.72 3.52 -7.63
N MET A 87 0.86 4.53 -7.46
CA MET A 87 1.31 5.92 -7.41
C MET A 87 2.26 6.17 -6.24
N CYS A 88 2.03 5.54 -5.07
CA CYS A 88 2.91 5.64 -3.92
C CYS A 88 4.34 5.20 -4.24
N ARG A 89 4.53 4.16 -5.08
CA ARG A 89 5.85 3.75 -5.55
C ARG A 89 6.58 4.90 -6.26
N PHE A 90 5.92 5.54 -7.22
CA PHE A 90 6.53 6.59 -8.04
C PHE A 90 6.68 7.91 -7.31
N ALA A 91 5.70 8.28 -6.48
CA ALA A 91 5.66 9.56 -5.78
C ALA A 91 6.61 9.59 -4.57
N LEU A 92 6.79 8.48 -3.86
CA LEU A 92 7.50 8.46 -2.58
C LEU A 92 8.92 7.86 -2.66
N ALA A 93 9.23 7.09 -3.71
CA ALA A 93 10.58 6.57 -3.96
C ALA A 93 11.06 6.87 -5.39
N PRO A 94 11.18 8.15 -5.76
CA PRO A 94 11.85 8.52 -6.99
C PRO A 94 13.27 7.93 -7.00
N ARG A 95 13.65 7.30 -8.13
CA ARG A 95 15.00 6.77 -8.36
C ARG A 95 15.98 7.94 -8.45
N GLU A 96 16.47 8.38 -7.31
CA GLU A 96 17.67 9.20 -7.24
C GLU A 96 18.86 8.30 -6.88
N ASP A 97 19.53 7.75 -7.89
CA ASP A 97 20.79 7.00 -7.74
C ASP A 97 21.99 7.92 -7.42
N LYS A 98 21.73 9.17 -7.00
CA LYS A 98 22.79 10.11 -6.63
C LYS A 98 23.11 9.93 -5.15
N PRO A 99 24.37 9.68 -4.77
CA PRO A 99 24.76 9.75 -3.38
C PRO A 99 24.40 11.14 -2.84
N ILE A 100 23.80 11.20 -1.65
CA ILE A 100 23.38 12.45 -1.00
C ILE A 100 24.63 13.33 -0.83
N LYS A 101 24.86 14.25 -1.77
CA LYS A 101 25.90 15.29 -1.68
C LYS A 101 25.30 16.44 -0.88
N GLY A 102 25.57 16.48 0.42
CA GLY A 102 25.14 17.57 1.29
C GLY A 102 24.93 17.14 2.75
N LYS A 103 24.94 18.13 3.66
CA LYS A 103 24.71 17.96 5.11
C LYS A 103 23.52 17.04 5.38
N ARG A 104 23.63 16.18 6.41
CA ARG A 104 22.57 15.28 6.89
C ARG A 104 21.34 16.07 7.34
N VAL A 105 20.44 16.42 6.43
CA VAL A 105 19.17 17.07 6.77
C VAL A 105 18.19 15.97 7.19
N LEU A 106 17.73 16.01 8.44
CA LEU A 106 16.64 15.18 8.92
C LEU A 106 15.35 15.62 8.22
N LYS A 107 15.10 15.13 7.00
CA LYS A 107 13.88 15.47 6.27
C LYS A 107 12.67 14.90 7.00
N THR A 108 11.65 15.73 7.22
CA THR A 108 10.28 15.38 7.67
C THR A 108 9.60 14.33 6.77
N ALA A 109 10.22 14.00 5.63
CA ALA A 109 9.85 12.92 4.71
C ALA A 109 9.68 11.53 5.37
N ARG A 110 10.25 11.30 6.58
CA ARG A 110 10.13 10.05 7.35
C ARG A 110 8.69 9.62 7.63
N ILE A 111 7.80 10.58 7.85
CA ILE A 111 6.39 10.34 8.22
C ILE A 111 5.49 10.29 6.98
N VAL A 112 5.89 10.98 5.91
CA VAL A 112 5.01 11.17 4.74
C VAL A 112 4.86 9.87 3.96
N ALA A 113 5.91 9.08 3.78
CA ALA A 113 5.83 7.84 2.99
C ALA A 113 5.04 6.71 3.70
N SER A 114 5.28 6.51 4.99
CA SER A 114 4.52 5.54 5.80
C SER A 114 3.10 6.04 6.08
N GLY A 115 2.90 7.33 6.36
CA GLY A 115 1.60 7.93 6.59
C GLY A 115 0.70 7.89 5.35
N LEU A 116 1.24 8.22 4.17
CA LEU A 116 0.46 8.16 2.93
C LEU A 116 0.11 6.72 2.53
N THR A 117 1.01 5.75 2.76
CA THR A 117 0.69 4.33 2.56
C THR A 117 -0.37 3.87 3.59
N ALA A 118 -0.29 4.31 4.84
CA ALA A 118 -1.27 3.98 5.87
C ALA A 118 -2.68 4.52 5.55
N PHE A 119 -2.79 5.62 4.80
CA PHE A 119 -4.07 6.17 4.35
C PHE A 119 -4.86 5.21 3.42
N LEU A 120 -4.19 4.23 2.82
CA LEU A 120 -4.84 3.19 2.02
C LEU A 120 -5.60 2.15 2.85
N MET A 121 -5.29 2.01 4.14
CA MET A 121 -6.02 1.05 5.00
C MET A 121 -7.51 1.34 5.12
N PRO A 122 -7.96 2.55 5.51
CA PRO A 122 -9.39 2.82 5.60
C PRO A 122 -10.10 2.64 4.26
N MET A 123 -9.43 2.91 3.14
CA MET A 123 -9.99 2.61 1.81
C MET A 123 -10.18 1.12 1.58
N LEU A 124 -9.18 0.28 1.86
CA LEU A 124 -9.30 -1.16 1.67
C LEU A 124 -10.28 -1.80 2.66
N ILE A 125 -10.38 -1.28 3.88
CA ILE A 125 -11.42 -1.68 4.84
C ILE A 125 -12.80 -1.32 4.29
N ALA A 126 -12.98 -0.11 3.76
CA ALA A 126 -14.23 0.29 3.14
C ALA A 126 -14.57 -0.61 1.93
N ALA A 127 -13.58 -0.96 1.11
CA ALA A 127 -13.77 -1.91 0.01
C ALA A 127 -14.27 -3.28 0.50
N ILE A 128 -13.65 -3.83 1.56
CA ILE A 128 -14.10 -5.10 2.17
C ILE A 128 -15.54 -5.00 2.67
N VAL A 129 -15.89 -3.92 3.39
CA VAL A 129 -17.23 -3.72 3.92
C VAL A 129 -18.26 -3.61 2.79
N LEU A 130 -17.98 -2.82 1.75
CA LEU A 130 -18.86 -2.68 0.60
C LEU A 130 -19.03 -4.01 -0.14
N THR A 131 -17.94 -4.75 -0.32
CA THR A 131 -17.98 -6.10 -0.89
C THR A 131 -18.79 -7.08 -0.03
N LEU A 132 -18.72 -7.00 1.30
CA LEU A 132 -19.54 -7.81 2.21
C LEU A 132 -21.03 -7.46 2.13
N LEU A 133 -21.35 -6.18 1.96
CA LEU A 133 -22.71 -5.69 1.76
C LEU A 133 -23.26 -5.98 0.35
N GLY A 134 -22.42 -6.49 -0.55
CA GLY A 134 -22.79 -6.83 -1.92
C GLY A 134 -23.00 -5.62 -2.83
N ILE A 135 -22.43 -4.47 -2.47
CA ILE A 135 -22.59 -3.20 -3.21
C ILE A 135 -21.32 -2.72 -3.88
#